data_AF-A0A3D1KI03-F1
#
_entry.id   AF-A0A3D1KI03-F1
#
_cell.length_a   1.000
_cell.length_b   1.000
_cell.length_c   1.000
_cell.angle_alpha   90.00
_cell.angle_beta   90.00
_cell.angle_gamma   90.00
#
_symmetry.space_group_name_H-M   'P 1'
#
loop_
_entity.id
_entity.type
_entity.pdbx_description
1 polymer ?
#
loop_
_entity_poly.entity_id
_entity_poly.type
_entity_poly.pdbx_seq_one_letter_code
_entity_poly.pdbx_strand_id
1 'polypeptide(L)'
;SFIFNIPKKLLWFIALGGALAVCTRNFVNFELGYGPIFGSFVGAFLVSLIGIKAVHWFNVPNHTFTIPMVIPMIPGVLIYRCLLALITMKGVVGEVTNATYNGMNAALIILCISIGVAVPKIFIRRFLGQKRQLKLQQQLAERKARGKFLEW
;
A
#
# COMPACT_ATOMS: atom_id res chain seq x y z
N SER A 1 -8.51 -0.35 -24.60
CA SER A 1 -8.07 0.55 -23.52
C SER A 1 -8.96 0.37 -22.29
N PHE A 2 -8.54 -0.48 -21.34
CA PHE A 2 -9.41 -1.00 -20.25
C PHE A 2 -8.84 -0.81 -18.84
N ILE A 3 -7.73 -0.08 -18.67
CA ILE A 3 -6.97 -0.07 -17.40
C ILE A 3 -7.61 0.86 -16.34
N PHE A 4 -8.45 1.83 -16.75
CA PHE A 4 -9.10 2.77 -15.84
C PHE A 4 -10.57 3.03 -16.20
N ASN A 5 -11.36 2.00 -16.53
CA ASN A 5 -12.83 2.16 -16.56
C ASN A 5 -13.39 2.24 -15.14
N ILE A 6 -12.89 3.21 -14.38
CA ILE A 6 -13.28 3.51 -13.02
C ILE A 6 -14.45 4.50 -13.11
N PRO A 7 -15.61 4.23 -12.47
CA PRO A 7 -16.74 5.15 -12.51
C PRO A 7 -16.33 6.52 -11.96
N LYS A 8 -16.76 7.61 -12.59
CA LYS A 8 -16.36 9.00 -12.23
C LYS A 8 -16.54 9.32 -10.74
N LYS A 9 -17.55 8.71 -10.10
CA LYS A 9 -17.83 8.82 -8.65
C LYS A 9 -16.69 8.31 -7.77
N LEU A 10 -15.90 7.37 -8.29
CA LEU A 10 -14.80 6.73 -7.58
C LEU A 10 -13.48 7.49 -7.69
N LEU A 11 -13.31 8.24 -8.78
CA LEU A 11 -12.12 9.07 -9.04
C LEU A 11 -11.92 10.10 -7.93
N TRP A 12 -13.00 10.75 -7.48
CA TRP A 12 -12.92 11.73 -6.40
C TRP A 12 -12.46 11.10 -5.08
N PHE A 13 -12.87 9.87 -4.79
CA PHE A 13 -12.42 9.13 -3.61
C PHE A 13 -10.92 8.77 -3.69
N ILE A 14 -10.45 8.39 -4.88
CA ILE A 14 -9.03 8.14 -5.16
C ILE A 14 -8.21 9.41 -4.96
N ALA A 15 -8.68 10.54 -5.49
CA ALA A 15 -8.02 11.84 -5.32
C ALA A 15 -7.95 12.24 -3.84
N LEU A 16 -9.04 12.05 -3.08
CA LEU A 16 -9.09 12.35 -1.65
C LEU A 16 -8.14 11.44 -0.85
N GLY A 17 -8.09 10.15 -1.17
CA GLY A 17 -7.17 9.20 -0.55
C GLY A 17 -5.70 9.52 -0.84
N GLY A 18 -5.38 9.91 -2.08
CA GLY A 18 -4.05 10.38 -2.45
C GLY A 18 -3.65 11.68 -1.73
N ALA A 19 -4.58 12.64 -1.63
CA ALA A 19 -4.37 13.86 -0.86
C ALA A 19 -4.11 13.57 0.63
N LEU A 20 -4.90 12.68 1.24
CA LEU A 20 -4.69 12.22 2.62
C LEU A 20 -3.33 11.56 2.80
N ALA A 21 -2.87 10.75 1.85
CA ALA A 21 -1.57 10.10 1.88
C ALA A 21 -0.42 11.11 1.90
N VAL A 22 -0.50 12.12 1.02
CA VAL A 22 0.48 13.21 0.91
C VAL A 22 0.43 14.10 2.16
N CYS A 23 -0.77 14.43 2.66
CA CYS A 23 -0.93 15.19 3.89
C CYS A 23 -0.36 14.44 5.10
N THR A 24 -0.58 13.13 5.20
CA THR A 24 -0.02 12.30 6.27
C THR A 24 1.50 12.30 6.19
N ARG A 25 2.07 12.17 4.98
CA ARG A 25 3.52 12.26 4.78
C ARG A 25 4.04 13.64 5.18
N ASN A 26 3.35 14.72 4.80
CA ASN A 26 3.76 16.09 5.11
C ASN A 26 3.67 16.38 6.62
N PHE A 27 2.61 15.92 7.28
CA PHE A 27 2.40 16.05 8.72
C PHE A 27 3.49 15.31 9.51
N VAL A 28 3.78 14.06 9.16
CA VAL A 28 4.85 13.29 9.82
C VAL A 28 6.23 13.91 9.57
N ASN A 29 6.42 14.55 8.42
CA ASN A 29 7.69 15.22 8.10
C ASN A 29 7.87 16.56 8.85
N PHE A 30 6.79 17.34 9.05
CA PHE A 30 6.85 18.65 9.68
C PHE A 30 6.72 18.63 11.21
N GLU A 31 5.82 17.81 11.76
CA GLU A 31 5.49 17.84 13.20
C GLU A 31 6.34 16.87 14.03
N LEU A 32 6.81 15.80 13.39
CA LEU A 32 7.25 14.59 14.08
C LEU A 32 8.76 14.33 13.87
N GLY A 33 9.40 14.97 12.89
CA GLY A 33 10.86 14.87 12.67
C GLY A 33 11.37 13.47 12.28
N TYR A 34 10.49 12.47 12.15
CA TYR A 34 10.84 11.07 11.82
C TYR A 34 11.24 10.83 10.35
N GLY A 35 11.35 11.91 9.57
CA GLY A 35 11.83 11.89 8.20
C GLY A 35 10.87 11.24 7.18
N PRO A 36 11.23 11.29 5.89
CA PRO A 36 10.36 10.87 4.80
C PRO A 36 10.10 9.36 4.75
N ILE A 37 10.97 8.54 5.38
CA ILE A 37 10.85 7.08 5.41
C ILE A 37 9.64 6.67 6.25
N PHE A 38 9.56 7.16 7.50
CA PHE A 38 8.47 6.81 8.41
C PHE A 38 7.14 7.44 7.96
N GLY A 39 7.16 8.69 7.46
CA GLY A 39 5.98 9.31 6.86
C GLY A 39 5.43 8.54 5.66
N SER A 40 6.32 7.94 4.85
CA SER A 40 5.90 7.10 3.72
C SER A 40 5.32 5.76 4.15
N PHE A 41 5.83 5.17 5.23
CA PHE A 41 5.26 3.96 5.84
C PHE A 41 3.83 4.21 6.35
N VAL A 42 3.65 5.26 7.17
CA VAL A 42 2.35 5.57 7.80
C VAL A 42 1.31 5.95 6.74
N GLY A 43 1.69 6.79 5.77
CA GLY A 43 0.77 7.15 4.67
C GLY A 43 0.36 5.93 3.82
N ALA A 44 1.30 5.04 3.49
CA ALA A 44 1.01 3.83 2.73
C ALA A 44 0.11 2.85 3.52
N PHE A 45 0.32 2.74 4.83
CA PHE A 45 -0.50 1.93 5.72
C PHE A 45 -1.93 2.46 5.83
N LEU A 46 -2.10 3.77 6.02
CA LEU A 46 -3.40 4.44 6.06
C LEU A 46 -4.18 4.27 4.76
N VAL A 47 -3.54 4.53 3.62
CA VAL A 47 -4.16 4.36 2.30
C VAL A 47 -4.59 2.91 2.08
N SER A 48 -3.76 1.93 2.47
CA SER A 48 -4.10 0.51 2.33
C SER A 48 -5.30 0.12 3.20
N LEU A 49 -5.39 0.62 4.43
CA LEU A 49 -6.56 0.43 5.30
C LEU A 49 -7.83 1.06 4.72
N ILE A 50 -7.74 2.28 4.20
CA ILE A 50 -8.87 2.97 3.55
C ILE A 50 -9.31 2.19 2.30
N GLY A 51 -8.37 1.76 1.46
CA GLY A 51 -8.63 0.99 0.25
C GLY A 51 -9.37 -0.32 0.55
N ILE A 52 -8.98 -1.02 1.61
CA ILE A 52 -9.71 -2.19 2.10
C ILE A 52 -11.15 -1.83 2.46
N LYS A 53 -11.36 -0.81 3.31
CA LYS A 53 -12.68 -0.47 3.81
C LYS A 53 -13.59 -0.02 2.66
N ALA A 54 -13.02 0.68 1.69
CA ALA A 54 -13.71 1.13 0.47
C ALA A 54 -14.16 -0.04 -0.43
N VAL A 55 -13.45 -1.18 -0.44
CA VAL A 55 -13.91 -2.39 -1.16
C VAL A 55 -15.28 -2.85 -0.69
N HIS A 56 -15.57 -2.75 0.61
CA HIS A 56 -16.87 -3.20 1.13
C HIS A 56 -18.00 -2.24 0.74
N TRP A 57 -17.70 -0.96 0.55
CA TRP A 57 -18.68 0.05 0.15
C TRP A 57 -18.97 0.03 -1.36
N PHE A 58 -17.93 -0.14 -2.16
CA PHE A 58 -18.03 -0.01 -3.62
C PHE A 58 -18.00 -1.35 -4.37
N ASN A 59 -17.78 -2.49 -3.70
CA ASN A 59 -17.68 -3.84 -4.28
C ASN A 59 -16.68 -3.95 -5.45
N VAL A 60 -15.69 -3.07 -5.52
CA VAL A 60 -14.61 -3.07 -6.53
C VAL A 60 -13.32 -3.59 -5.90
N PRO A 61 -12.45 -4.27 -6.66
CA PRO A 61 -11.20 -4.82 -6.13
C PRO A 61 -10.27 -3.76 -5.52
N ASN A 62 -9.61 -4.09 -4.40
CA ASN A 62 -8.76 -3.17 -3.64
C ASN A 62 -7.57 -2.60 -4.45
N HIS A 63 -7.04 -3.38 -5.39
CA HIS A 63 -5.88 -2.96 -6.20
C HIS A 63 -6.19 -1.74 -7.07
N THR A 64 -7.43 -1.59 -7.54
CA THR A 64 -7.89 -0.48 -8.39
C THR A 64 -7.83 0.87 -7.65
N PHE A 65 -7.95 0.87 -6.32
CA PHE A 65 -7.87 2.06 -5.49
C PHE A 65 -6.47 2.32 -4.95
N THR A 66 -5.84 1.26 -4.44
CA THR A 66 -4.57 1.40 -3.71
C THR A 66 -3.45 1.85 -4.64
N ILE A 67 -3.40 1.35 -5.88
CA ILE A 67 -2.34 1.72 -6.84
C ILE A 67 -2.34 3.22 -7.12
N PRO A 68 -3.43 3.85 -7.61
CA PRO A 68 -3.41 5.27 -7.94
C PRO A 68 -3.24 6.19 -6.71
N MET A 69 -3.69 5.77 -5.52
CA MET A 69 -3.47 6.54 -4.29
C MET A 69 -2.00 6.56 -3.83
N VAL A 70 -1.21 5.52 -4.15
CA VAL A 70 0.19 5.40 -3.71
C VAL A 70 1.19 6.04 -4.68
N ILE A 71 0.82 6.25 -5.95
CA ILE A 71 1.65 6.93 -6.97
C ILE A 71 2.31 8.24 -6.46
N PRO A 72 1.59 9.20 -5.84
CA PRO A 72 2.20 10.46 -5.41
C PRO A 72 3.24 10.28 -4.29
N MET A 73 3.29 9.13 -3.61
CA MET A 73 4.27 8.88 -2.56
C MET A 73 5.62 8.37 -3.07
N ILE A 74 5.71 7.97 -4.35
CA ILE A 74 6.94 7.43 -4.92
C ILE A 74 8.02 8.54 -4.95
N PRO A 75 9.20 8.31 -4.36
CA PRO A 75 10.25 9.32 -4.25
C PRO A 75 11.03 9.52 -5.57
N GLY A 76 10.34 9.92 -6.65
CA GLY A 76 10.93 10.04 -7.99
C GLY A 76 12.09 11.04 -8.05
N VAL A 77 12.00 12.16 -7.33
CA VAL A 77 13.05 13.19 -7.29
C VAL A 77 14.33 12.67 -6.63
N LEU A 78 14.23 11.84 -5.58
CA LEU A 78 15.40 11.26 -4.91
C LEU A 78 16.13 10.27 -5.82
N ILE A 79 15.36 9.46 -6.56
CA ILE A 79 15.91 8.53 -7.56
C ILE A 79 16.60 9.29 -8.68
N TYR A 80 15.96 10.34 -9.20
CA TYR A 80 16.55 11.17 -10.25
C TYR A 80 17.86 11.83 -9.79
N ARG A 81 17.90 12.36 -8.56
CA ARG A 81 19.12 12.94 -7.96
C ARG A 81 20.23 11.90 -7.79
N CYS A 82 19.88 10.69 -7.36
CA CYS A 82 20.83 9.58 -7.28
C CYS A 82 21.43 9.24 -8.65
N LEU A 83 20.58 9.06 -9.67
CA LEU A 83 21.02 8.74 -11.03
C LEU A 83 21.87 9.85 -11.64
N LEU A 84 21.45 11.11 -11.47
CA LEU A 84 22.21 12.25 -11.97
C LEU A 84 23.57 12.34 -11.27
N ALA A 85 23.62 12.09 -9.96
CA ALA A 85 24.87 12.05 -9.22
C ALA A 85 25.77 10.91 -9.73
N LEU A 86 25.24 9.72 -10.03
CA LEU A 86 25.98 8.59 -10.63
C LEU A 86 26.53 8.90 -12.02
N ILE A 87 25.74 9.51 -12.89
CA ILE A 87 26.15 9.84 -14.26
C ILE A 87 27.17 10.98 -14.30
N THR A 88 27.04 11.95 -13.39
CA THR A 88 27.90 13.15 -13.36
C THR A 88 29.21 12.90 -12.61
N MET A 89 29.40 11.72 -12.01
CA MET A 89 30.60 11.45 -11.20
C MET A 89 31.88 11.57 -12.01
N LYS A 90 32.75 12.49 -11.60
CA LYS A 90 34.10 12.64 -12.18
C LYS A 90 35.20 11.99 -11.32
N GLY A 91 34.83 11.18 -10.32
CA GLY A 91 35.77 10.45 -9.45
C GLY A 91 36.02 11.10 -8.08
N VAL A 92 35.23 12.10 -7.68
CA VAL A 92 35.34 12.74 -6.36
C VAL A 92 34.52 11.94 -5.33
N VAL A 93 35.13 11.57 -4.20
CA VAL A 93 34.50 10.74 -3.15
C VAL A 93 33.17 11.34 -2.66
N GLY A 94 33.06 12.67 -2.61
CA GLY A 94 31.83 13.36 -2.18
C GLY A 94 30.62 13.17 -3.09
N GLU A 95 30.82 13.01 -4.40
CA GLU A 95 29.73 12.77 -5.35
C GLU A 95 29.16 11.35 -5.16
N VAL A 96 30.04 10.36 -4.92
CA VAL A 96 29.69 8.97 -4.61
C VAL A 96 28.82 8.89 -3.37
N THR A 97 29.24 9.53 -2.28
CA THR A 97 28.49 9.53 -1.02
C THR A 97 27.09 10.11 -1.19
N ASN A 98 26.95 11.21 -1.94
CA ASN A 98 25.64 11.85 -2.15
C ASN A 98 24.71 10.99 -3.02
N ALA A 99 25.25 10.33 -4.05
CA ALA A 99 24.47 9.39 -4.85
C ALA A 99 23.98 8.20 -4.01
N THR A 100 24.89 7.56 -3.27
CA THR A 100 24.55 6.42 -2.41
C THR A 100 23.54 6.81 -1.33
N TYR A 101 23.68 7.99 -0.72
CA TYR A 101 22.73 8.51 0.27
C TYR A 101 21.32 8.70 -0.30
N ASN A 102 21.19 9.37 -1.45
CA ASN A 102 19.89 9.56 -2.10
C ASN A 102 19.28 8.25 -2.60
N GLY A 103 20.12 7.33 -3.10
CA GLY A 103 19.72 5.99 -3.53
C GLY A 103 19.20 5.14 -2.37
N MET A 104 19.94 5.09 -1.25
CA MET A 104 19.51 4.36 -0.05
C MET A 104 18.21 4.93 0.51
N ASN A 105 18.07 6.25 0.61
CA ASN A 105 16.83 6.88 1.08
C ASN A 105 15.64 6.52 0.19
N ALA A 106 15.81 6.58 -1.14
CA ALA A 106 14.75 6.20 -2.07
C ALA A 106 14.37 4.72 -1.93
N ALA A 107 15.37 3.82 -1.83
CA ALA A 107 15.15 2.39 -1.66
C ALA A 107 14.40 2.06 -0.36
N LEU A 108 14.80 2.68 0.76
CA LEU A 108 14.13 2.52 2.05
C LEU A 108 12.69 3.02 2.02
N ILE A 109 12.42 4.16 1.38
CA ILE A 109 11.05 4.67 1.21
C ILE A 109 10.19 3.67 0.43
N ILE A 110 10.69 3.14 -0.69
CA ILE A 110 9.95 2.16 -1.51
C ILE A 110 9.67 0.88 -0.72
N LEU A 111 10.66 0.39 0.04
CA LEU A 111 10.52 -0.78 0.90
C LEU A 111 9.45 -0.55 1.98
N CYS A 112 9.50 0.61 2.66
CA CYS A 112 8.50 1.00 3.65
C CYS A 112 7.09 1.11 3.07
N ILE A 113 6.92 1.70 1.88
CA ILE A 113 5.63 1.76 1.18
C ILE A 113 5.13 0.35 0.88
N SER A 114 6.01 -0.52 0.37
CA SER A 114 5.67 -1.90 0.01
C SER A 114 5.18 -2.70 1.22
N ILE A 115 5.88 -2.58 2.36
CA ILE A 115 5.46 -3.20 3.63
C ILE A 115 4.14 -2.59 4.11
N GLY A 116 4.02 -1.26 4.13
CA GLY A 116 2.82 -0.56 4.58
C GLY A 116 1.57 -0.96 3.79
N VAL A 117 1.71 -1.19 2.48
CA VAL A 117 0.61 -1.69 1.64
C VAL A 117 0.31 -3.18 1.87
N ALA A 118 1.33 -4.01 2.11
CA ALA A 118 1.20 -5.46 2.24
C ALA A 118 0.58 -5.91 3.57
N VAL A 119 0.97 -5.27 4.70
CA VAL A 119 0.54 -5.67 6.05
C VAL A 119 -0.99 -5.73 6.20
N PRO A 120 -1.77 -4.70 5.82
CA PRO A 120 -3.22 -4.73 5.93
C PRO A 120 -3.87 -5.81 5.06
N LYS A 121 -3.34 -6.06 3.86
CA LYS A 121 -3.86 -7.08 2.94
C LYS A 121 -3.69 -8.49 3.51
N ILE A 122 -2.52 -8.77 4.10
CA ILE A 122 -2.24 -10.07 4.73
C ILE A 122 -3.12 -10.27 5.96
N PHE A 123 -3.24 -9.26 6.81
CA PHE A 123 -4.06 -9.30 8.02
C PHE A 123 -5.51 -9.68 7.68
N ILE A 124 -6.10 -9.07 6.66
CA ILE A 124 -7.49 -9.33 6.29
C ILE A 124 -7.70 -10.70 5.67
N ARG A 125 -6.78 -11.15 4.82
CA ARG A 125 -6.83 -12.55 4.35
C ARG A 125 -6.79 -13.52 5.51
N ARG A 126 -5.99 -13.25 6.53
CA ARG A 126 -5.88 -14.11 7.73
C ARG A 126 -7.16 -14.09 8.57
N PHE A 127 -7.72 -12.92 8.85
CA PHE A 127 -8.95 -12.77 9.65
C PHE A 127 -10.21 -13.30 8.95
N LEU A 128 -10.39 -12.99 7.66
CA LEU A 128 -11.56 -13.50 6.91
C LEU A 128 -11.42 -14.99 6.57
N GLY A 129 -10.19 -15.46 6.31
CA GLY A 129 -9.91 -16.88 6.09
C GLY A 129 -10.34 -17.75 7.27
N GLN A 130 -9.99 -17.34 8.50
CA GLN A 130 -10.40 -18.07 9.71
C GLN A 130 -11.91 -18.09 9.91
N LYS A 131 -12.60 -16.94 9.75
CA LYS A 131 -14.06 -16.89 9.92
C LYS A 131 -14.81 -17.75 8.90
N ARG A 132 -14.33 -17.79 7.65
CA ARG A 132 -14.96 -18.59 6.59
C ARG A 132 -14.76 -20.09 6.82
N GLN A 133 -13.59 -20.50 7.31
CA GLN A 133 -13.30 -21.87 7.71
C GLN A 133 -14.15 -22.32 8.91
N LEU A 134 -14.28 -21.48 9.94
CA LEU A 134 -15.17 -21.76 11.08
C LEU A 134 -16.64 -21.89 10.64
N LYS A 135 -17.13 -21.01 9.76
CA LYS A 135 -18.51 -21.08 9.26
C LYS A 135 -18.74 -22.33 8.40
N LEU A 136 -17.74 -22.75 7.62
CA LEU A 136 -17.76 -24.01 6.87
C LEU A 136 -17.80 -25.22 7.79
N GLN A 137 -16.96 -25.23 8.84
CA GLN A 137 -16.93 -26.29 9.86
C GLN A 137 -18.28 -26.39 10.60
N GLN A 138 -18.88 -25.26 10.97
CA GLN A 138 -20.22 -25.22 11.56
C GLN A 138 -21.30 -25.77 10.61
N GLN A 139 -21.28 -25.37 9.33
CA GLN A 139 -22.21 -25.90 8.34
C GLN A 139 -22.02 -27.40 8.07
N LEU A 140 -20.78 -27.90 8.11
CA LEU A 140 -20.47 -29.33 8.01
C LEU A 140 -20.93 -30.10 9.25
N ALA A 141 -20.76 -29.53 10.46
CA ALA A 141 -21.25 -30.10 11.71
C ALA A 141 -22.78 -30.15 11.76
N GLU A 142 -23.47 -29.09 11.34
CA GLU A 142 -24.93 -29.09 11.20
C GLU A 142 -25.44 -30.08 10.14
N ARG A 143 -24.70 -30.25 9.03
CA ARG A 143 -25.04 -31.25 8.00
C ARG A 143 -24.83 -32.69 8.49
N LYS A 144 -23.79 -32.94 9.27
CA LYS A 144 -23.57 -34.22 9.98
C LYS A 144 -24.69 -34.49 10.99
N ALA A 145 -25.09 -33.49 11.78
CA ALA A 145 -26.18 -33.61 12.75
C ALA A 145 -27.56 -33.86 12.10
N ARG A 146 -27.78 -33.35 10.87
CA ARG A 146 -29.00 -33.59 10.09
C ARG A 146 -29.03 -34.93 9.34
N GLY A 147 -28.03 -35.80 9.52
CA GLY A 147 -28.03 -37.17 8.96
C GLY A 147 -27.99 -37.26 7.43
N LYS A 148 -27.85 -36.16 6.69
CA LYS A 148 -27.69 -36.16 5.23
C LYS A 148 -26.20 -36.14 4.88
N PHE A 149 -25.51 -37.25 5.13
CA PHE A 149 -24.21 -37.51 4.53
C PHE A 149 -24.43 -38.48 3.37
N LEU A 150 -24.25 -37.99 2.14
CA LEU A 150 -24.06 -38.87 0.98
C LEU A 150 -22.60 -39.34 1.08
N GLU A 151 -22.42 -40.59 1.51
CA GLU A 151 -21.15 -41.29 1.37
C GLU A 151 -20.96 -41.60 -0.13
N TRP A 152 -19.90 -41.05 -0.70
CA TRP A 152 -19.18 -41.61 -1.85
C TRP A 152 -17.71 -41.58 -1.49
#